data_AF-A0A372UBW3-F1
#
_entry.id   AF-A0A372UBW3-F1
#
_cell.length_a   1.000
_cell.length_b   1.000
_cell.length_c   1.000
_cell.angle_alpha   90.00
_cell.angle_beta   90.00
_cell.angle_gamma   90.00
#
_symmetry.space_group_name_H-M   'P 1'
#
loop_
_entity.id
_entity.type
_entity.pdbx_description
1 polymer ?
#
loop_
_entity_poly.entity_id
_entity_poly.type
_entity_poly.pdbx_seq_one_letter_code
_entity_poly.pdbx_strand_id
1 'polypeptide(L)'
;MLTLKELKKVVKVAGMTKRVPSEKALEKEEIVVKEILSGECDITVYANGYVLYRENGKKTIFPLHSCKDYQYMDVKEDRSIMNEEFFDNENWYIRLLMEATDRMEINQTKVASNHRLVSYSDYADDRILLLDPASDFLDQYIEKEMVRDFLGCLTARQKEIIQLFYFEEMNQEKIADYLGIRQQSVCEMMQRALSVMKKHADKEEN
;
A
#
# COMPACT_ATOMS: atom_id res chain seq x y z
N MET A 1 -29.12 12.53 9.83
CA MET A 1 -27.87 12.05 9.20
C MET A 1 -27.03 13.29 8.93
N LEU A 2 -25.75 13.32 9.31
CA LEU A 2 -24.88 14.46 9.03
C LEU A 2 -24.40 14.37 7.58
N THR A 3 -24.58 15.44 6.81
CA THR A 3 -24.14 15.50 5.41
C THR A 3 -22.69 15.97 5.27
N LEU A 4 -22.04 15.66 4.16
CA LEU A 4 -20.67 16.15 3.89
C LEU A 4 -20.61 17.68 3.87
N LYS A 5 -21.62 18.34 3.30
CA LYS A 5 -21.72 19.80 3.22
C LYS A 5 -21.83 20.44 4.60
N GLU A 6 -22.63 19.87 5.49
CA GLU A 6 -22.74 20.33 6.88
C GLU A 6 -21.42 20.14 7.64
N LEU A 7 -20.78 18.98 7.48
CA LEU A 7 -19.49 18.69 8.11
C LEU A 7 -18.41 19.69 7.67
N LYS A 8 -18.28 19.95 6.36
CA LYS A 8 -17.30 20.92 5.82
C LYS A 8 -17.51 22.34 6.34
N LYS A 9 -18.72 22.72 6.77
CA LYS A 9 -19.01 24.05 7.34
C LYS A 9 -18.56 24.19 8.80
N VAL A 10 -18.63 23.12 9.58
CA VAL A 10 -18.29 23.16 11.02
C VAL A 10 -16.81 22.85 11.29
N VAL A 11 -16.16 22.11 10.40
CA VAL A 11 -14.74 21.74 10.51
C VAL A 11 -13.87 22.83 9.89
N LYS A 12 -12.77 23.18 10.58
CA LYS A 12 -11.79 24.14 10.06
C LYS A 12 -11.07 23.59 8.82
N VAL A 13 -10.69 24.45 7.89
CA VAL A 13 -9.86 24.05 6.75
C VAL A 13 -8.47 23.65 7.26
N ALA A 14 -8.01 22.47 6.86
CA ALA A 14 -6.68 21.98 7.25
C ALA A 14 -5.58 22.93 6.79
N GLY A 15 -4.56 23.11 7.64
CA GLY A 15 -3.39 23.91 7.28
C GLY A 15 -2.66 23.32 6.07
N MET A 16 -2.33 24.14 5.07
CA MET A 16 -1.55 23.75 3.89
C MET A 16 -0.07 23.55 4.25
N THR A 17 0.26 22.43 4.88
CA THR A 17 1.64 22.03 5.20
C THR A 17 2.19 21.06 4.14
N LYS A 18 3.51 21.05 3.93
CA LYS A 18 4.17 20.09 3.00
C LYS A 18 3.93 18.62 3.38
N ARG A 19 3.61 18.33 4.65
CA ARG A 19 3.37 16.99 5.17
C ARG A 19 2.13 17.00 6.06
N VAL A 20 1.30 15.97 5.92
CA VAL A 20 0.16 15.75 6.82
C VAL A 20 0.63 15.35 8.24
N PRO A 21 -0.15 15.61 9.29
CA PRO A 21 0.16 15.20 10.65
C PRO A 21 0.36 13.68 10.79
N SER A 22 1.06 13.27 11.84
CA SER A 22 1.08 11.86 12.26
C SER A 22 -0.18 11.54 13.06
N GLU A 23 -0.55 10.25 13.12
CA GLU A 23 -1.66 9.79 13.96
C GLU A 23 -1.51 10.22 15.43
N LYS A 24 -0.30 10.08 16.00
CA LYS A 24 0.01 10.55 17.36
C LYS A 24 -0.22 12.05 17.57
N ALA A 25 -0.09 12.85 16.52
CA ALA A 25 -0.40 14.28 16.59
C ALA A 25 -1.92 14.51 16.59
N LEU A 26 -2.68 13.73 15.81
CA LEU A 26 -4.14 13.78 15.77
C LEU A 26 -4.81 13.28 17.05
N GLU A 27 -4.17 12.39 17.82
CA GLU A 27 -4.68 11.98 19.15
C GLU A 27 -4.85 13.14 20.14
N LYS A 28 -4.15 14.26 19.92
CA LYS A 28 -4.27 15.48 20.75
C LYS A 28 -5.37 16.43 20.26
N GLU A 29 -5.94 16.14 19.11
CA GLU A 29 -6.92 16.98 18.44
C GLU A 29 -8.33 16.51 18.79
N GLU A 30 -9.27 17.45 18.85
CA GLU A 30 -10.67 17.14 19.12
C GLU A 30 -11.29 16.39 17.93
N ILE A 31 -12.02 15.32 18.22
CA ILE A 31 -12.78 14.56 17.23
C ILE A 31 -14.12 15.25 17.00
N VAL A 32 -14.43 15.56 15.74
CA VAL A 32 -15.72 16.16 15.34
C VAL A 32 -16.75 15.07 15.06
N VAL A 33 -16.37 14.08 14.26
CA VAL A 33 -17.19 12.90 13.96
C VAL A 33 -16.34 11.66 13.76
N LYS A 34 -16.92 10.50 14.04
CA LYS A 34 -16.33 9.19 13.80
C LYS A 34 -17.40 8.22 13.34
N GLU A 35 -17.13 7.49 12.26
CA GLU A 35 -17.93 6.37 11.79
C GLU A 35 -17.15 5.07 11.98
N ILE A 36 -17.79 4.03 12.50
CA ILE A 36 -17.24 2.68 12.60
C ILE A 36 -17.96 1.82 11.55
N LEU A 37 -17.24 1.34 10.55
CA LEU A 37 -17.79 0.60 9.42
C LEU A 37 -17.78 -0.91 9.65
N SER A 38 -16.68 -1.40 10.22
CA SER A 38 -16.48 -2.80 10.61
C SER A 38 -15.38 -2.87 11.67
N GLY A 39 -15.15 -4.04 12.29
CA GLY A 39 -14.35 -4.18 13.52
C GLY A 39 -13.05 -3.36 13.60
N GLU A 40 -12.21 -3.42 12.55
CA GLU A 40 -10.96 -2.64 12.44
C GLU A 40 -11.00 -1.56 11.35
N CYS A 41 -12.19 -1.14 10.94
CA CYS A 41 -12.41 -0.14 9.90
C CYS A 41 -13.15 1.09 10.46
N ASP A 42 -12.45 2.21 10.57
CA ASP A 42 -13.03 3.46 11.06
C ASP A 42 -12.54 4.68 10.27
N ILE A 43 -13.41 5.68 10.16
CA ILE A 43 -13.07 6.99 9.61
C ILE A 43 -13.40 8.07 10.63
N THR A 44 -12.42 8.91 10.93
CA THR A 44 -12.50 9.94 11.97
C THR A 44 -12.11 11.30 11.40
N VAL A 45 -12.90 12.33 11.67
CA VAL A 45 -12.65 13.72 11.25
C VAL A 45 -12.31 14.55 12.48
N TYR A 46 -11.19 15.26 12.43
CA TYR A 46 -10.68 16.08 13.53
C TYR A 46 -10.97 17.57 13.31
N ALA A 47 -11.06 18.33 14.41
CA ALA A 47 -11.38 19.75 14.40
C ALA A 47 -10.35 20.61 13.65
N ASN A 48 -9.12 20.12 13.50
CA ASN A 48 -8.05 20.76 12.73
C ASN A 48 -8.15 20.53 11.21
N GLY A 49 -9.19 19.87 10.72
CA GLY A 49 -9.47 19.70 9.29
C GLY A 49 -8.92 18.44 8.66
N TYR A 50 -8.27 17.57 9.43
CA TYR A 50 -7.73 16.30 8.94
C TYR A 50 -8.70 15.14 9.18
N VAL A 51 -8.67 14.19 8.24
CA VAL A 51 -9.39 12.93 8.26
C VAL A 51 -8.38 11.82 8.44
N LEU A 52 -8.67 10.88 9.33
CA LEU A 52 -7.92 9.64 9.52
C LEU A 52 -8.84 8.48 9.18
N TYR A 53 -8.41 7.66 8.24
CA TYR A 53 -9.04 6.38 7.94
C TYR A 53 -8.11 5.24 8.34
N ARG A 54 -8.66 4.22 8.98
CA ARG A 54 -7.98 2.98 9.37
C ARG A 54 -8.72 1.78 8.81
N GLU A 55 -7.97 0.80 8.34
CA GLU A 55 -8.50 -0.49 7.89
C GLU A 55 -7.41 -1.56 8.09
N ASN A 56 -7.70 -2.62 8.86
CA ASN A 56 -6.83 -3.80 9.01
C ASN A 56 -5.35 -3.46 9.32
N GLY A 57 -5.12 -2.54 10.26
CA GLY A 57 -3.78 -2.05 10.65
C GLY A 57 -3.13 -1.06 9.67
N LYS A 58 -3.72 -0.81 8.50
CA LYS A 58 -3.31 0.23 7.55
C LYS A 58 -4.04 1.53 7.86
N LYS A 59 -3.47 2.66 7.42
CA LYS A 59 -4.05 3.98 7.64
C LYS A 59 -3.67 5.00 6.58
N THR A 60 -4.51 6.01 6.41
CA THR A 60 -4.24 7.19 5.58
C THR A 60 -4.77 8.45 6.25
N ILE A 61 -4.08 9.57 6.06
CA ILE A 61 -4.43 10.88 6.64
C ILE A 61 -4.50 11.90 5.52
N PHE A 62 -5.59 12.68 5.50
CA PHE A 62 -5.81 13.67 4.44
C PHE A 62 -6.68 14.86 4.86
N PRO A 63 -6.57 16.01 4.18
CA PRO A 63 -7.45 17.16 4.44
C PRO A 63 -8.90 16.91 4.02
N LEU A 64 -9.86 17.20 4.90
CA LEU A 64 -11.30 17.12 4.61
C LEU A 64 -11.66 17.95 3.36
N HIS A 65 -11.28 19.22 3.34
CA HIS A 65 -11.62 20.16 2.26
C HIS A 65 -10.82 19.95 0.96
N SER A 66 -9.91 18.96 0.92
CA SER A 66 -9.29 18.55 -0.35
C SER A 66 -10.17 17.62 -1.18
N CYS A 67 -11.19 17.01 -0.58
CA CYS A 67 -12.11 16.11 -1.27
C CYS A 67 -13.12 16.94 -2.07
N LYS A 68 -12.89 17.06 -3.38
CA LYS A 68 -13.77 17.73 -4.34
C LYS A 68 -14.48 16.69 -5.21
N ASP A 69 -14.49 16.89 -6.52
CA ASP A 69 -14.90 15.92 -7.52
C ASP A 69 -14.22 14.57 -7.31
N TYR A 70 -14.89 13.52 -7.77
CA TYR A 70 -14.37 12.17 -7.78
C TYR A 70 -14.27 11.69 -9.22
N GLN A 71 -13.10 11.17 -9.58
CA GLN A 71 -12.85 10.59 -10.89
C GLN A 71 -12.82 9.07 -10.76
N TYR A 72 -13.79 8.41 -11.39
CA TYR A 72 -13.86 6.97 -11.48
C TYR A 72 -13.30 6.51 -12.83
N MET A 73 -12.54 5.41 -12.83
CA MET A 73 -12.12 4.70 -14.03
C MET A 73 -12.76 3.32 -13.99
N ASP A 74 -13.62 3.03 -14.97
CA ASP A 74 -14.21 1.69 -15.11
C ASP A 74 -13.19 0.71 -15.70
N VAL A 75 -13.50 -0.58 -15.68
CA VAL A 75 -12.72 -1.71 -16.24
C VAL A 75 -12.41 -1.52 -17.74
N LYS A 76 -13.21 -0.70 -18.44
CA LYS A 76 -12.99 -0.33 -19.86
C LYS A 76 -12.09 0.90 -20.06
N GLU A 77 -11.47 1.40 -18.99
CA GLU A 77 -10.69 2.65 -18.96
C GLU A 77 -11.50 3.93 -19.26
N ASP A 78 -12.83 3.83 -19.29
CA ASP A 78 -13.71 4.98 -19.43
C ASP A 78 -13.72 5.82 -18.14
N ARG A 79 -13.45 7.11 -18.28
CA ARG A 79 -13.39 8.06 -17.17
C ARG A 79 -14.73 8.72 -16.94
N SER A 80 -15.28 8.55 -15.75
CA SER A 80 -16.49 9.24 -15.30
C SER A 80 -16.15 10.21 -14.17
N ILE A 81 -16.69 11.43 -14.24
CA ILE A 81 -16.48 12.45 -13.21
C ILE A 81 -17.80 12.66 -12.47
N MET A 82 -17.76 12.48 -11.15
CA MET A 82 -18.83 12.84 -10.23
C MET A 82 -18.44 14.15 -9.54
N ASN A 83 -19.19 15.22 -9.78
CA ASN A 83 -18.88 16.53 -9.22
C ASN A 83 -19.04 16.55 -7.70
N GLU A 84 -18.38 17.49 -7.03
CA GLU A 84 -18.48 17.70 -5.58
C GLU A 84 -19.95 17.82 -5.10
N GLU A 85 -20.82 18.50 -5.86
CA GLU A 85 -22.22 18.69 -5.47
C GLU A 85 -23.03 17.38 -5.39
N PHE A 86 -22.59 16.32 -6.07
CA PHE A 86 -23.21 15.00 -5.97
C PHE A 86 -23.12 14.46 -4.53
N PHE A 87 -22.02 14.76 -3.83
CA PHE A 87 -21.76 14.25 -2.48
C PHE A 87 -22.23 15.19 -1.37
N ASP A 88 -22.65 16.41 -1.69
CA ASP A 88 -22.96 17.45 -0.71
C ASP A 88 -24.04 17.02 0.30
N ASN A 89 -25.07 16.33 -0.20
CA ASN A 89 -26.22 15.88 0.60
C ASN A 89 -26.15 14.41 1.00
N GLU A 90 -25.10 13.70 0.58
CA GLU A 90 -24.86 12.32 0.96
C GLU A 90 -24.31 12.24 2.39
N ASN A 91 -24.31 11.02 2.94
CA ASN A 91 -23.71 10.79 4.25
C ASN A 91 -22.23 11.22 4.23
N TRP A 92 -21.81 11.96 5.27
CA TRP A 92 -20.52 12.64 5.33
C TRP A 92 -19.33 11.74 5.04
N TYR A 93 -19.41 10.45 5.36
CA TYR A 93 -18.31 9.51 5.16
C TYR A 93 -18.18 9.00 3.72
N ILE A 94 -19.21 9.04 2.87
CA ILE A 94 -19.20 8.35 1.57
C ILE A 94 -18.05 8.83 0.68
N ARG A 95 -18.00 10.14 0.37
CA ARG A 95 -16.91 10.71 -0.45
C ARG A 95 -15.53 10.56 0.21
N LEU A 96 -15.49 10.61 1.54
CA LEU A 96 -14.24 10.48 2.29
C LEU A 96 -13.71 9.05 2.24
N LEU A 97 -14.60 8.04 2.24
CA LEU A 97 -14.21 6.65 2.07
C LEU A 97 -13.65 6.41 0.69
N MET A 98 -14.28 6.94 -0.37
CA MET A 98 -13.73 6.85 -1.72
C MET A 98 -12.33 7.48 -1.83
N GLU A 99 -12.11 8.65 -1.20
CA GLU A 99 -10.77 9.24 -1.13
C GLU A 99 -9.78 8.33 -0.38
N ALA A 100 -10.24 7.75 0.73
CA ALA A 100 -9.42 6.98 1.61
C ALA A 100 -8.99 5.66 0.96
N THR A 101 -9.91 4.97 0.27
CA THR A 101 -9.63 3.72 -0.46
C THR A 101 -8.60 3.95 -1.54
N ASP A 102 -8.80 4.96 -2.40
CA ASP A 102 -7.86 5.28 -3.50
C ASP A 102 -6.48 5.61 -2.95
N ARG A 103 -6.40 6.42 -1.89
CA ARG A 103 -5.11 6.75 -1.24
C ARG A 103 -4.47 5.54 -0.60
N MET A 104 -5.27 4.66 0.00
CA MET A 104 -4.78 3.45 0.64
C MET A 104 -4.20 2.49 -0.39
N GLU A 105 -4.86 2.34 -1.53
CA GLU A 105 -4.38 1.59 -2.68
C GLU A 105 -3.08 2.18 -3.21
N ILE A 106 -3.03 3.48 -3.52
CA ILE A 106 -1.82 4.15 -3.99
C ILE A 106 -0.66 4.01 -2.99
N ASN A 107 -0.93 4.15 -1.69
CA ASN A 107 0.08 3.98 -0.66
C ASN A 107 0.60 2.54 -0.62
N GLN A 108 -0.29 1.55 -0.75
CA GLN A 108 0.09 0.15 -0.82
C GLN A 108 0.92 -0.14 -2.08
N THR A 109 0.50 0.33 -3.25
CA THR A 109 1.25 0.18 -4.51
C THR A 109 2.62 0.86 -4.44
N LYS A 110 2.73 2.03 -3.79
CA LYS A 110 4.03 2.70 -3.54
C LYS A 110 4.92 1.93 -2.58
N VAL A 111 4.36 1.40 -1.49
CA VAL A 111 5.11 0.55 -0.56
C VAL A 111 5.56 -0.73 -1.27
N ALA A 112 4.67 -1.35 -2.03
CA ALA A 112 4.93 -2.57 -2.78
C ALA A 112 6.03 -2.34 -3.83
N SER A 113 5.91 -1.33 -4.69
CA SER A 113 6.94 -0.96 -5.68
C SER A 113 8.28 -0.58 -5.05
N ASN A 114 8.29 0.18 -3.95
CA ASN A 114 9.52 0.48 -3.20
C ASN A 114 10.19 -0.78 -2.62
N HIS A 115 9.40 -1.83 -2.35
CA HIS A 115 9.88 -3.13 -1.90
C HIS A 115 10.00 -4.17 -3.03
N ARG A 116 9.74 -3.81 -4.30
CA ARG A 116 9.62 -4.73 -5.46
C ARG A 116 8.59 -5.85 -5.27
N LEU A 117 7.61 -5.63 -4.40
CA LEU A 117 6.45 -6.50 -4.24
C LEU A 117 5.45 -6.15 -5.35
N VAL A 118 5.04 -7.14 -6.13
CA VAL A 118 3.93 -7.03 -7.08
C VAL A 118 2.68 -7.51 -6.33
N SER A 119 1.65 -6.66 -6.23
CA SER A 119 0.40 -7.06 -5.55
C SER A 119 -0.32 -8.12 -6.38
N TYR A 120 -0.53 -9.31 -5.80
CA TYR A 120 -1.29 -10.40 -6.41
C TYR A 120 -2.82 -10.15 -6.44
N SER A 121 -3.34 -9.13 -5.76
CA SER A 121 -4.79 -8.97 -5.52
C SER A 121 -5.59 -8.34 -6.66
N ASP A 122 -4.95 -7.62 -7.60
CA ASP A 122 -5.62 -7.12 -8.83
C ASP A 122 -5.66 -8.19 -9.94
N TYR A 123 -5.07 -9.37 -9.70
CA TYR A 123 -4.78 -10.38 -10.73
C TYR A 123 -5.12 -11.80 -10.29
N ALA A 124 -6.21 -12.00 -9.55
CA ALA A 124 -6.87 -13.31 -9.52
C ALA A 124 -7.81 -13.35 -10.75
N ASP A 125 -7.40 -13.86 -11.90
CA ASP A 125 -7.48 -15.31 -12.17
C ASP A 125 -6.46 -15.81 -13.21
N ASP A 126 -5.59 -14.96 -13.74
CA ASP A 126 -4.66 -15.36 -14.79
C ASP A 126 -3.24 -15.43 -14.27
N ARG A 127 -2.85 -16.63 -13.83
CA ARG A 127 -1.44 -17.06 -13.73
C ARG A 127 -0.62 -16.86 -15.03
N ILE A 128 -1.28 -16.41 -16.10
CA ILE A 128 -0.73 -16.03 -17.39
C ILE A 128 -0.07 -14.63 -17.34
N LEU A 129 -0.48 -13.73 -16.42
CA LEU A 129 -0.06 -12.32 -16.40
C LEU A 129 1.16 -11.98 -15.52
N LEU A 130 1.83 -12.97 -14.92
CA LEU A 130 3.23 -12.78 -14.48
C LEU A 130 4.19 -12.60 -15.67
N LEU A 131 3.66 -12.62 -16.89
CA LEU A 131 4.36 -12.45 -18.14
C LEU A 131 3.67 -11.26 -18.81
N ASP A 132 4.44 -10.22 -19.11
CA ASP A 132 3.99 -9.18 -20.02
C ASP A 132 3.47 -9.88 -21.31
N PRO A 133 2.20 -9.70 -21.72
CA PRO A 133 1.71 -10.27 -22.96
C PRO A 133 2.48 -9.80 -24.19
N ALA A 134 3.27 -8.71 -24.05
CA ALA A 134 4.19 -8.21 -25.05
C ALA A 134 5.63 -8.77 -24.93
N SER A 135 5.99 -9.51 -23.87
CA SER A 135 7.32 -10.13 -23.75
C SER A 135 7.40 -11.40 -24.59
N ASP A 136 8.51 -11.54 -25.31
CA ASP A 136 8.77 -12.73 -26.12
C ASP A 136 8.87 -13.96 -25.19
N PHE A 137 8.41 -15.11 -25.65
CA PHE A 137 8.54 -16.39 -24.93
C PHE A 137 10.00 -16.65 -24.50
N LEU A 138 10.95 -16.15 -25.29
CA LEU A 138 12.37 -16.20 -24.99
C LEU A 138 12.75 -15.36 -23.76
N ASP A 139 12.23 -14.14 -23.63
CA ASP A 139 12.47 -13.25 -22.47
C ASP A 139 11.97 -13.89 -21.18
N GLN A 140 10.82 -14.57 -21.26
CA GLN A 140 10.23 -15.30 -20.15
C GLN A 140 11.07 -16.50 -19.69
N TYR A 141 11.74 -17.18 -20.65
CA TYR A 141 12.66 -18.26 -20.33
C TYR A 141 13.94 -17.72 -19.68
N ILE A 142 14.45 -16.60 -20.22
CA ILE A 142 15.62 -15.90 -19.69
C ILE A 142 15.38 -15.45 -18.24
N GLU A 143 14.24 -14.84 -17.94
CA GLU A 143 13.92 -14.42 -16.57
C GLU A 143 13.86 -15.59 -15.59
N LYS A 144 13.22 -16.71 -15.99
CA LYS A 144 13.17 -17.93 -15.15
C LYS A 144 14.55 -18.53 -14.92
N GLU A 145 15.39 -18.53 -15.94
CA GLU A 145 16.78 -18.99 -15.83
C GLU A 145 17.59 -18.08 -14.92
N MET A 146 17.48 -16.76 -15.07
CA MET A 146 18.13 -15.78 -14.20
C MET A 146 17.72 -15.93 -12.72
N VAL A 147 16.42 -16.11 -12.44
CA VAL A 147 15.96 -16.33 -11.06
C VAL A 147 16.52 -17.63 -10.49
N ARG A 148 16.56 -18.70 -11.28
CA ARG A 148 17.14 -19.99 -10.87
C ARG A 148 18.63 -19.87 -10.59
N ASP A 149 19.36 -19.10 -11.38
CA ASP A 149 20.80 -18.91 -11.24
C ASP A 149 21.13 -18.02 -10.03
N PHE A 150 20.37 -16.93 -9.82
CA PHE A 150 20.48 -16.12 -8.61
C PHE A 150 20.14 -16.88 -7.35
N LEU A 151 19.06 -17.68 -7.34
CA LEU A 151 18.78 -18.56 -6.21
C LEU A 151 19.84 -19.66 -6.07
N GLY A 152 20.47 -20.08 -7.17
CA GLY A 152 21.56 -21.05 -7.21
C GLY A 152 22.78 -20.63 -6.38
N CYS A 153 23.14 -19.34 -6.40
CA CYS A 153 24.31 -18.81 -5.69
C CYS A 153 24.10 -18.62 -4.17
N LEU A 154 22.87 -18.81 -3.67
CA LEU A 154 22.54 -18.67 -2.26
C LEU A 154 22.68 -19.99 -1.48
N THR A 155 23.03 -19.89 -0.19
CA THR A 155 22.94 -21.02 0.76
C THR A 155 21.49 -21.39 1.03
N ALA A 156 21.23 -22.63 1.47
CA ALA A 156 19.87 -23.09 1.80
C ALA A 156 19.13 -22.14 2.76
N ARG A 157 19.84 -21.64 3.78
CA ARG A 157 19.25 -20.72 4.76
C ARG A 157 18.96 -19.33 4.20
N GLN A 158 19.79 -18.85 3.28
CA GLN A 158 19.52 -17.61 2.56
C GLN A 158 18.34 -17.76 1.60
N LYS A 159 18.23 -18.89 0.89
CA LYS A 159 17.08 -19.20 0.03
C LYS A 159 15.80 -19.22 0.84
N GLU A 160 15.79 -19.90 1.98
CA GLU A 160 14.64 -19.98 2.89
C GLU A 160 14.19 -18.60 3.35
N ILE A 161 15.12 -17.72 3.77
CA ILE A 161 14.75 -16.35 4.18
C ILE A 161 14.25 -15.51 3.01
N ILE A 162 14.88 -15.61 1.83
CA ILE A 162 14.40 -14.92 0.63
C ILE A 162 13.01 -15.43 0.24
N GLN A 163 12.74 -16.73 0.40
CA GLN A 163 11.44 -17.31 0.12
C GLN A 163 10.37 -16.83 1.09
N LEU A 164 10.63 -16.91 2.40
CA LEU A 164 9.70 -16.46 3.43
C LEU A 164 9.39 -14.95 3.30
N PHE A 165 10.38 -14.15 2.90
CA PHE A 165 10.21 -12.70 2.78
C PHE A 165 9.49 -12.29 1.49
N TYR A 166 9.90 -12.81 0.32
CA TYR A 166 9.41 -12.34 -0.98
C TYR A 166 8.25 -13.17 -1.54
N PHE A 167 8.13 -14.46 -1.22
CA PHE A 167 7.05 -15.31 -1.72
C PHE A 167 5.94 -15.55 -0.68
N GLU A 168 6.30 -15.70 0.60
CA GLU A 168 5.32 -15.89 1.69
C GLU A 168 4.93 -14.58 2.40
N GLU A 169 5.46 -13.45 1.95
CA GLU A 169 5.16 -12.09 2.44
C GLU A 169 5.31 -11.91 3.97
N MET A 170 6.18 -12.69 4.60
CA MET A 170 6.44 -12.58 6.02
C MET A 170 7.38 -11.39 6.30
N ASN A 171 6.98 -10.52 7.23
CA ASN A 171 7.89 -9.47 7.71
C ASN A 171 9.05 -10.07 8.51
N GLN A 172 10.14 -9.31 8.70
CA GLN A 172 11.34 -9.82 9.37
C GLN A 172 11.11 -10.30 10.81
N GLU A 173 10.10 -9.77 11.50
CA GLU A 173 9.72 -10.22 12.85
C GLU A 173 9.06 -11.60 12.80
N LYS A 174 8.07 -11.78 11.93
CA LYS A 174 7.40 -13.07 11.70
C LYS A 174 8.39 -14.15 11.24
N ILE A 175 9.35 -13.78 10.38
CA ILE A 175 10.41 -14.71 9.96
C ILE A 175 11.31 -15.06 11.15
N ALA A 176 11.69 -14.08 11.97
CA ALA A 176 12.51 -14.33 13.15
C ALA A 176 11.84 -15.29 14.12
N ASP A 177 10.54 -15.09 14.37
CA ASP A 177 9.72 -15.96 15.20
C ASP A 177 9.61 -17.38 14.61
N TYR A 178 9.32 -17.48 13.31
CA TYR A 178 9.24 -18.76 12.60
C TYR A 178 10.55 -19.54 12.63
N LEU A 179 11.67 -18.84 12.49
CA LEU A 179 13.01 -19.43 12.43
C LEU A 179 13.65 -19.60 13.83
N GLY A 180 13.03 -19.10 14.89
CA GLY A 180 13.57 -19.14 16.26
C GLY A 180 14.87 -18.35 16.43
N ILE A 181 15.07 -17.28 15.66
CA ILE A 181 16.28 -16.45 15.68
C ILE A 181 15.95 -14.99 15.95
N ARG A 182 16.97 -14.15 16.13
CA ARG A 182 16.77 -12.70 16.30
C ARG A 182 16.43 -12.05 14.96
N GLN A 183 15.54 -11.05 14.96
CA GLN A 183 15.22 -10.22 13.78
C GLN A 183 16.47 -9.64 13.11
N GLN A 184 17.45 -9.19 13.90
CA GLN A 184 18.72 -8.69 13.38
C GLN A 184 19.46 -9.74 12.53
N SER A 185 19.41 -11.01 12.93
CA SER A 185 20.01 -12.12 12.18
C SER A 185 19.31 -12.37 10.84
N VAL A 186 17.98 -12.18 10.78
CA VAL A 186 17.21 -12.23 9.54
C VAL A 186 17.64 -11.09 8.60
N CYS A 187 17.72 -9.86 9.11
CA CYS A 187 18.12 -8.68 8.33
C CYS A 187 19.55 -8.83 7.76
N GLU A 188 20.52 -9.23 8.59
CA GLU A 188 21.90 -9.47 8.15
C GLU A 188 21.99 -10.60 7.12
N MET A 189 21.13 -11.61 7.21
CA MET A 189 21.14 -12.73 6.27
C MET A 189 20.49 -12.35 4.93
N MET A 190 19.43 -11.55 4.94
CA MET A 190 18.85 -10.94 3.74
C MET A 190 19.86 -10.04 3.02
N GLN A 191 20.54 -9.15 3.75
CA GLN A 191 21.55 -8.27 3.17
C GLN A 191 22.71 -9.06 2.54
N ARG A 192 23.15 -10.12 3.22
CA ARG A 192 24.16 -11.03 2.66
C ARG A 192 23.66 -11.74 1.40
N ALA A 193 22.43 -12.25 1.40
CA ALA A 193 21.85 -12.91 0.22
C ALA A 193 21.80 -11.95 -0.98
N LEU A 194 21.30 -10.72 -0.78
CA LEU A 194 21.25 -9.69 -1.81
C LEU A 194 22.66 -9.30 -2.31
N SER A 195 23.65 -9.20 -1.40
CA SER A 195 25.03 -8.90 -1.77
C SER A 195 25.65 -10.02 -2.62
N VAL A 196 25.36 -11.28 -2.32
CA VAL A 196 25.85 -12.43 -3.09
C VAL A 196 25.23 -12.45 -4.49
N MET A 197 23.90 -12.28 -4.59
CA MET A 197 23.23 -12.21 -5.89
C MET A 197 23.74 -11.03 -6.73
N LYS A 198 23.96 -9.86 -6.12
CA LYS A 198 24.53 -8.70 -6.82
C LYS A 198 25.93 -8.97 -7.37
N LYS A 199 26.82 -9.56 -6.55
CA LYS A 199 28.17 -9.95 -7.01
C LYS A 199 28.15 -11.01 -8.10
N HIS A 200 27.10 -11.84 -8.14
CA HIS A 200 26.94 -12.82 -9.19
C HIS A 200 26.53 -12.15 -10.51
N ALA A 201 25.61 -11.18 -10.47
CA ALA A 201 25.22 -10.38 -11.62
C ALA A 201 26.40 -9.60 -12.21
N ASP A 202 27.16 -8.90 -11.36
CA ASP A 202 28.32 -8.08 -11.79
C ASP A 202 29.46 -8.92 -12.42
N LYS A 203 29.47 -10.24 -12.20
CA LYS A 203 30.45 -11.18 -12.79
C LYS A 203 30.05 -11.70 -14.15
N GLU A 204 28.76 -11.69 -14.50
CA GLU A 204 28.30 -12.13 -15.82
C GLU A 204 28.34 -10.99 -16.86
N GLU A 205 28.40 -9.73 -16.41
CA GLU A 205 28.57 -8.55 -17.26
C GLU A 205 30.04 -8.26 -17.69
N ASN A 206 31.03 -9.00 -17.17
CA ASN A 206 32.46 -8.86 -17.48
C ASN A 206 33.04 -10.12 -18.13
#